data_AF-A0A8D9H390-F1
#
_entry.id   AF-A0A8D9H390-F1
#
_cell.length_a   1.000
_cell.length_b   1.000
_cell.length_c   1.000
_cell.angle_alpha   90.00
_cell.angle_beta   90.00
_cell.angle_gamma   90.00
#
_symmetry.space_group_name_H-M   'P 1'
#
loop_
_entity.id
_entity.type
_entity.pdbx_description
1 polymer ?
#
loop_
_entity_poly.entity_id
_entity_poly.type
_entity_poly.pdbx_seq_one_letter_code
_entity_poly.pdbx_strand_id
1 'polypeptide(L)'
;MASLSFVSSSHLTLRTPSLTLRRTSPSSSSVSFSVKAQSVALSQDDLKKLAAEKAVEAIKPGMVLGLGTGSTAAFAVDQIGKLLASGELHDIVGIPTSKRTEEQARSLGIPLVALDTHPRIDLAIDGADEVDPNLDLVKGRGGALLREKMVEAVAERFIVVADDTKLVKGLGGSGLAMPVEVVQFCWKFNLVRLRDLFKEFGCDAKLRVGEGGEAYVTDNSNYIIDLYFKEPLKDGFAAGREIGKLEGVVEHGLFLGMATSVIIAGKNGVEVMNNKNKRISKGRKGGKKKIVDPFSKKDWYDIKAPSSFTHRNVGKTLVSRTQGTKIASEGLKHRVFEVSLADLNKDEDQAYRKIRLRAEDVQGRNVLTQFWGMDFTTDKLRSLVKKWQTLIESHVDVKTTDNYTLRLFCIAFTKRRANQVKRTCYAQSSQIRQIRSKMREIMIKEASSCDLKELVAKFIPESIGKDIEKATQGIYPLQNVFIRKVKILKAPKFDLGKLMEVHGDYTAEDVGVKVDRPADEVVEEPTEIIGA
;
A
#
# COMPACT_ATOMS: atom_id res chain seq x y z
N MET A 1 -49.59 -21.25 -45.42
CA MET A 1 -49.26 -22.00 -44.18
C MET A 1 -49.76 -21.17 -43.01
N ALA A 2 -50.91 -21.54 -42.44
CA ALA A 2 -51.62 -20.73 -41.45
C ALA A 2 -52.42 -21.62 -40.47
N SER A 3 -52.26 -21.30 -39.17
CA SER A 3 -53.30 -21.06 -38.14
C SER A 3 -54.22 -22.17 -37.57
N LEU A 4 -54.48 -22.02 -36.24
CA LEU A 4 -55.67 -22.41 -35.42
C LEU A 4 -55.82 -23.91 -35.03
N SER A 5 -56.45 -24.36 -33.93
CA SER A 5 -56.85 -23.87 -32.59
C SER A 5 -57.62 -25.00 -31.84
N PHE A 6 -57.36 -25.19 -30.53
CA PHE A 6 -58.30 -25.44 -29.39
C PHE A 6 -59.23 -26.70 -29.16
N VAL A 7 -59.18 -27.16 -27.87
CA VAL A 7 -60.14 -27.83 -26.91
C VAL A 7 -60.70 -29.27 -27.11
N SER A 8 -60.53 -30.17 -26.11
CA SER A 8 -61.56 -30.63 -25.12
C SER A 8 -61.34 -32.01 -24.47
N SER A 9 -61.64 -32.13 -23.15
CA SER A 9 -62.46 -33.17 -22.45
C SER A 9 -61.94 -33.79 -21.10
N SER A 10 -62.56 -33.33 -19.99
CA SER A 10 -63.31 -34.03 -18.91
C SER A 10 -62.95 -35.42 -18.31
N HIS A 11 -62.91 -35.49 -16.95
CA HIS A 11 -63.73 -36.33 -16.01
C HIS A 11 -63.24 -36.15 -14.53
N LEU A 12 -63.96 -35.70 -13.47
CA LEU A 12 -65.08 -36.25 -12.64
C LEU A 12 -64.80 -37.65 -12.05
N THR A 13 -64.79 -37.94 -10.73
CA THR A 13 -65.89 -37.84 -9.72
C THR A 13 -65.44 -38.00 -8.22
N LEU A 14 -66.33 -37.55 -7.32
CA LEU A 14 -66.37 -37.64 -5.84
C LEU A 14 -66.80 -39.02 -5.28
N ARG A 15 -66.47 -39.34 -4.00
CA ARG A 15 -67.44 -39.58 -2.89
C ARG A 15 -66.82 -40.15 -1.58
N THR A 16 -67.32 -39.60 -0.46
CA THR A 16 -67.37 -40.07 0.95
C THR A 16 -68.27 -41.36 1.10
N PRO A 17 -68.51 -42.04 2.27
CA PRO A 17 -68.57 -41.54 3.66
C PRO A 17 -68.28 -42.51 4.86
N SER A 18 -68.43 -41.95 6.09
CA SER A 18 -69.14 -42.47 7.28
C SER A 18 -68.55 -43.54 8.26
N LEU A 19 -68.09 -43.03 9.41
CA LEU A 19 -68.44 -43.32 10.83
C LEU A 19 -69.02 -44.68 11.28
N THR A 20 -68.50 -45.18 12.42
CA THR A 20 -69.24 -46.00 13.41
C THR A 20 -68.62 -45.91 14.83
N LEU A 21 -69.48 -45.90 15.86
CA LEU A 21 -69.20 -45.70 17.30
C LEU A 21 -68.79 -46.99 18.06
N ARG A 22 -67.98 -46.86 19.14
CA ARG A 22 -68.37 -47.13 20.56
C ARG A 22 -67.22 -46.97 21.60
N ARG A 23 -67.61 -46.43 22.76
CA ARG A 23 -67.10 -46.49 24.19
C ARG A 23 -66.45 -47.85 24.58
N THR A 24 -65.59 -48.05 25.61
CA THR A 24 -65.38 -47.44 26.97
C THR A 24 -64.03 -47.92 27.60
N SER A 25 -63.56 -47.22 28.66
CA SER A 25 -62.35 -47.32 29.54
C SER A 25 -62.18 -48.60 30.42
N PRO A 26 -61.22 -48.76 31.39
CA PRO A 26 -60.06 -47.93 31.84
C PRO A 26 -58.72 -48.71 32.13
N SER A 27 -57.57 -48.02 32.28
CA SER A 27 -56.66 -48.15 33.46
C SER A 27 -55.30 -47.42 33.29
N SER A 28 -54.95 -46.71 34.37
CA SER A 28 -53.64 -46.27 34.89
C SER A 28 -52.47 -45.96 33.94
N SER A 29 -52.02 -44.69 33.94
CA SER A 29 -50.66 -44.32 34.41
C SER A 29 -50.39 -42.81 34.23
N SER A 30 -49.80 -42.23 35.29
CA SER A 30 -48.99 -41.00 35.37
C SER A 30 -49.25 -39.86 34.36
N VAL A 31 -49.80 -38.76 34.88
CA VAL A 31 -49.79 -37.46 34.19
C VAL A 31 -48.37 -36.88 34.25
N SER A 32 -47.63 -36.97 33.14
CA SER A 32 -46.51 -36.06 32.87
C SER A 32 -47.03 -34.93 31.98
N PHE A 33 -47.14 -33.72 32.52
CA PHE A 33 -47.37 -32.52 31.71
C PHE A 33 -46.14 -32.28 30.83
N SER A 34 -46.18 -32.75 29.60
CA SER A 34 -45.26 -32.31 28.54
C SER A 34 -45.87 -31.06 27.92
N VAL A 35 -45.46 -29.89 28.43
CA VAL A 35 -45.58 -28.66 27.66
C VAL A 35 -44.67 -28.84 26.45
N LYS A 36 -45.25 -29.13 25.29
CA LYS A 36 -44.54 -28.98 24.02
C LYS A 36 -44.20 -27.50 23.88
N ALA A 37 -42.98 -27.13 24.29
CA ALA A 37 -42.38 -25.87 23.92
C ALA A 37 -42.32 -25.86 22.38
N GLN A 38 -43.24 -25.12 21.76
CA GLN A 38 -43.08 -24.72 20.37
C GLN A 38 -41.78 -23.93 20.30
N SER A 39 -40.77 -24.48 19.64
CA SER A 39 -39.57 -23.73 19.26
C SER A 39 -40.02 -22.61 18.32
N VAL A 40 -40.14 -21.39 18.85
CA VAL A 40 -40.41 -20.19 18.06
C VAL A 40 -39.26 -20.05 17.07
N ALA A 41 -39.56 -20.14 15.78
CA ALA A 41 -38.57 -19.83 14.74
C ALA A 41 -38.26 -18.33 14.81
N LEU A 42 -37.02 -17.98 15.16
CA LEU A 42 -36.56 -16.59 15.22
C LEU A 42 -36.67 -15.94 13.84
N SER A 43 -37.19 -14.72 13.78
CA SER A 43 -37.21 -13.93 12.55
C SER A 43 -35.81 -13.41 12.21
N GLN A 44 -35.60 -12.93 10.98
CA GLN A 44 -34.31 -12.36 10.60
C GLN A 44 -33.94 -11.13 11.44
N ASP A 45 -34.92 -10.31 11.82
CA ASP A 45 -34.66 -9.15 12.68
C ASP A 45 -34.36 -9.56 14.13
N ASP A 46 -34.93 -10.67 14.62
CA ASP A 46 -34.52 -11.24 15.91
C ASP A 46 -33.07 -11.70 15.88
N LEU A 47 -32.62 -12.33 14.79
CA LEU A 47 -31.22 -12.74 14.63
C LEU A 47 -30.28 -11.52 14.57
N LYS A 48 -30.64 -10.49 13.81
CA LYS A 48 -29.85 -9.24 13.76
C LYS A 48 -29.73 -8.59 15.14
N LYS A 49 -30.83 -8.56 15.90
CA LYS A 49 -30.85 -8.04 17.26
C LYS A 49 -29.96 -8.84 18.21
N LEU A 50 -30.02 -10.17 18.16
CA LEU A 50 -29.15 -11.05 18.95
C LEU A 50 -27.66 -10.84 18.66
N ALA A 51 -27.29 -10.72 17.37
CA ALA A 51 -25.91 -10.41 16.97
C ALA A 51 -25.46 -9.03 17.49
N ALA A 52 -26.33 -8.02 17.37
CA ALA A 52 -26.08 -6.67 17.84
C ALA A 52 -25.90 -6.59 19.36
N GLU A 53 -26.80 -7.20 20.13
CA GLU A 53 -26.71 -7.26 21.59
C GLU A 53 -25.41 -7.93 22.03
N LYS A 54 -25.02 -9.03 21.37
CA LYS A 54 -23.76 -9.72 21.66
C LYS A 54 -22.52 -8.87 21.37
N ALA A 55 -22.57 -8.03 20.33
CA ALA A 55 -21.47 -7.11 20.01
C ALA A 55 -21.34 -5.99 21.05
N VAL A 56 -22.47 -5.48 21.53
CA VAL A 56 -22.53 -4.38 22.51
C VAL A 56 -21.94 -4.78 23.87
N GLU A 57 -21.97 -6.06 24.25
CA GLU A 57 -21.26 -6.58 25.44
C GLU A 57 -19.75 -6.27 25.44
N ALA A 58 -19.15 -6.02 24.27
CA ALA A 58 -17.72 -5.71 24.14
C ALA A 58 -17.36 -4.24 24.44
N ILE A 59 -18.38 -3.39 24.63
CA ILE A 59 -18.26 -1.96 24.93
C ILE A 59 -18.05 -1.76 26.43
N LYS A 60 -17.18 -0.81 26.78
CA LYS A 60 -16.92 -0.40 28.16
C LYS A 60 -17.10 1.11 28.30
N PRO A 61 -17.41 1.60 29.50
CA PRO A 61 -17.41 3.03 29.78
C PRO A 61 -16.07 3.67 29.37
N GLY A 62 -16.12 4.92 28.87
CA GLY A 62 -14.93 5.66 28.43
C GLY A 62 -14.49 5.39 26.99
N MET A 63 -15.14 4.48 26.25
CA MET A 63 -14.71 4.12 24.89
C MET A 63 -15.16 5.12 23.82
N VAL A 64 -14.30 5.31 22.82
CA VAL A 64 -14.62 5.94 21.53
C VAL A 64 -15.10 4.87 20.56
N LEU A 65 -16.33 5.03 20.06
CA LEU A 65 -17.03 4.01 19.26
C LEU A 65 -17.21 4.44 17.80
N GLY A 66 -16.88 3.54 16.87
CA GLY A 66 -17.34 3.65 15.49
C GLY A 66 -18.74 3.06 15.36
N LEU A 67 -19.71 3.88 14.97
CA LEU A 67 -21.12 3.48 14.83
C LEU A 67 -21.42 3.16 13.37
N GLY A 68 -21.61 1.87 13.08
CA GLY A 68 -21.85 1.34 11.74
C GLY A 68 -23.16 1.76 11.08
N THR A 69 -23.34 1.38 9.82
CA THR A 69 -24.52 1.71 9.02
C THR A 69 -25.20 0.43 8.50
N GLY A 70 -26.53 0.36 8.66
CA GLY A 70 -27.34 -0.71 8.09
C GLY A 70 -28.32 -1.32 9.08
N SER A 71 -29.15 -2.26 8.62
CA SER A 71 -30.25 -2.80 9.44
C SER A 71 -29.77 -3.54 10.69
N THR A 72 -28.62 -4.23 10.62
CA THR A 72 -28.06 -4.94 11.79
C THR A 72 -27.33 -3.97 12.73
N ALA A 73 -26.54 -3.03 12.18
CA ALA A 73 -25.84 -2.03 12.97
C ALA A 73 -26.80 -1.09 13.71
N ALA A 74 -27.96 -0.78 13.13
CA ALA A 74 -29.01 0.01 13.77
C ALA A 74 -29.46 -0.57 15.12
N PHE A 75 -29.59 -1.90 15.24
CA PHE A 75 -29.92 -2.54 16.52
C PHE A 75 -28.81 -2.38 17.56
N ALA A 76 -27.55 -2.34 17.14
CA ALA A 76 -26.43 -2.10 18.05
C ALA A 76 -26.46 -0.66 18.57
N VAL A 77 -26.74 0.32 17.70
CA VAL A 77 -26.92 1.73 18.06
C VAL A 77 -28.10 1.90 19.03
N ASP A 78 -29.24 1.27 18.76
CA ASP A 78 -30.41 1.27 19.66
C ASP A 78 -30.07 0.72 21.05
N GLN A 79 -29.30 -0.37 21.10
CA GLN A 79 -28.92 -0.99 22.36
C GLN A 79 -27.92 -0.13 23.14
N ILE A 80 -26.97 0.52 22.47
CA ILE A 80 -26.05 1.49 23.09
C ILE A 80 -26.86 2.65 23.70
N GLY A 81 -27.83 3.20 22.97
CA GLY A 81 -28.71 4.26 23.46
C GLY A 81 -29.49 3.85 24.71
N LYS A 82 -30.02 2.63 24.75
CA LYS A 82 -30.71 2.09 25.94
C LYS A 82 -29.79 1.97 27.15
N LEU A 83 -28.56 1.49 26.96
CA LEU A 83 -27.58 1.34 28.05
C LEU A 83 -27.08 2.69 28.58
N LEU A 84 -26.98 3.70 27.72
CA LEU A 84 -26.72 5.08 28.14
C LEU A 84 -27.89 5.64 28.96
N ALA A 85 -29.13 5.44 28.48
CA ALA A 85 -30.32 5.93 29.16
C ALA A 85 -30.56 5.26 30.52
N SER A 86 -30.20 3.97 30.68
CA SER A 86 -30.27 3.27 31.97
C SER A 86 -29.12 3.61 32.91
N GLY A 87 -28.04 4.24 32.42
CA GLY A 87 -26.83 4.55 33.18
C GLY A 87 -25.85 3.39 33.35
N GLU A 88 -26.12 2.22 32.75
CA GLU A 88 -25.19 1.08 32.74
C GLU A 88 -23.93 1.38 31.94
N LEU A 89 -24.07 2.17 30.86
CA LEU A 89 -22.98 2.67 30.05
C LEU A 89 -22.86 4.19 30.24
N HIS A 90 -21.64 4.70 30.32
CA HIS A 90 -21.34 6.11 30.55
C HIS A 90 -20.00 6.47 29.90
N ASP A 91 -19.74 7.78 29.74
CA ASP A 91 -18.50 8.33 29.20
C ASP A 91 -18.10 7.80 27.81
N ILE A 92 -19.06 7.41 26.97
CA ILE A 92 -18.79 7.03 25.58
C ILE A 92 -19.02 8.19 24.62
N VAL A 93 -18.29 8.18 23.51
CA VAL A 93 -18.55 9.05 22.35
C VAL A 93 -18.59 8.23 21.08
N GLY A 94 -19.50 8.57 20.18
CA GLY A 94 -19.72 7.88 18.90
C GLY A 94 -19.20 8.68 17.70
N ILE A 95 -18.67 7.97 16.72
CA ILE A 95 -18.32 8.49 15.39
C ILE A 95 -19.17 7.72 14.37
N PRO A 96 -20.18 8.37 13.75
CA PRO A 96 -21.10 7.69 12.84
C PRO A 96 -20.47 7.46 11.45
N THR A 97 -20.77 6.31 10.84
CA THR A 97 -20.33 5.99 9.48
C THR A 97 -21.27 6.52 8.39
N SER A 98 -22.41 7.11 8.73
CA SER A 98 -23.33 7.78 7.78
C SER A 98 -24.14 8.87 8.44
N LYS A 99 -24.75 9.76 7.64
CA LYS A 99 -25.73 10.73 8.15
C LYS A 99 -26.94 10.05 8.80
N ARG A 100 -27.38 8.92 8.23
CA ARG A 100 -28.46 8.10 8.79
C ARG A 100 -28.12 7.60 10.20
N THR A 101 -26.91 7.07 10.39
CA THR A 101 -26.47 6.61 11.71
C THR A 101 -26.28 7.79 12.67
N GLU A 102 -25.80 8.94 12.18
CA GLU A 102 -25.68 10.16 12.97
C GLU A 102 -27.05 10.61 13.51
N GLU A 103 -28.08 10.66 12.67
CA GLU A 103 -29.44 11.02 13.06
C GLU A 103 -30.03 10.04 14.08
N GLN A 104 -29.85 8.73 13.87
CA GLN A 104 -30.28 7.70 14.82
C GLN A 104 -29.57 7.86 16.17
N ALA A 105 -28.24 8.02 16.17
CA ALA A 105 -27.47 8.13 17.41
C ALA A 105 -27.83 9.40 18.19
N ARG A 106 -28.06 10.53 17.49
CA ARG A 106 -28.53 11.77 18.11
C ARG A 106 -29.91 11.62 18.75
N SER A 107 -30.85 10.93 18.09
CA SER A 107 -32.21 10.75 18.65
C SER A 107 -32.23 9.88 19.90
N LEU A 108 -31.23 9.01 20.06
CA LEU A 108 -31.03 8.16 21.24
C LEU A 108 -30.16 8.79 22.34
N GLY A 109 -29.71 10.04 22.15
CA GLY A 109 -28.89 10.74 23.13
C GLY A 109 -27.43 10.27 23.22
N ILE A 110 -26.91 9.58 22.20
CA ILE A 110 -25.49 9.17 22.15
C ILE A 110 -24.63 10.41 21.84
N PRO A 111 -23.65 10.77 22.68
CA PRO A 111 -22.74 11.87 22.38
C PRO A 111 -21.92 11.57 21.13
N LEU A 112 -21.85 12.52 20.19
CA LEU A 112 -21.14 12.33 18.93
C LEU A 112 -19.93 13.26 18.81
N VAL A 113 -18.85 12.72 18.24
CA VAL A 113 -17.64 13.45 17.89
C VAL A 113 -17.27 13.19 16.43
N ALA A 114 -16.41 14.04 15.87
CA ALA A 114 -15.88 13.85 14.53
C ALA A 114 -14.55 13.09 14.58
N LEU A 115 -14.29 12.28 13.55
CA LEU A 115 -13.02 11.56 13.39
C LEU A 115 -11.81 12.51 13.43
N ASP A 116 -11.96 13.74 12.91
CA ASP A 116 -10.92 14.78 12.93
C ASP A 116 -10.49 15.19 14.34
N THR A 117 -11.41 15.11 15.31
CA THR A 117 -11.15 15.49 16.71
C THR A 117 -10.68 14.31 17.56
N HIS A 118 -11.06 13.09 17.19
CA HIS A 118 -10.76 11.86 17.91
C HIS A 118 -10.26 10.78 16.93
N PRO A 119 -8.95 10.81 16.56
CA PRO A 119 -8.41 9.94 15.51
C PRO A 119 -8.15 8.49 15.96
N ARG A 120 -8.38 8.17 17.24
CA ARG A 120 -8.31 6.79 17.76
C ARG A 120 -9.70 6.31 18.15
N ILE A 121 -10.07 5.14 17.64
CA ILE A 121 -11.35 4.49 17.93
C ILE A 121 -11.05 3.17 18.63
N ASP A 122 -11.66 2.92 19.78
CA ASP A 122 -11.42 1.70 20.56
C ASP A 122 -12.13 0.49 19.94
N LEU A 123 -13.35 0.72 19.44
CA LEU A 123 -14.21 -0.31 18.89
C LEU A 123 -15.15 0.25 17.82
N ALA A 124 -15.12 -0.32 16.62
CA ALA A 124 -16.17 -0.13 15.62
C ALA A 124 -17.08 -1.37 15.58
N ILE A 125 -18.40 -1.14 15.50
CA ILE A 125 -19.40 -2.20 15.28
C ILE A 125 -20.16 -1.87 13.99
N ASP A 126 -20.16 -2.78 13.03
CA ASP A 126 -20.92 -2.61 11.80
C ASP A 126 -21.40 -3.94 11.22
N GLY A 127 -22.32 -3.90 10.27
CA GLY A 127 -22.76 -5.05 9.49
C GLY A 127 -21.88 -5.34 8.28
N ALA A 128 -22.15 -6.48 7.65
CA ALA A 128 -21.58 -6.88 6.36
C ALA A 128 -22.64 -7.39 5.39
N ASP A 129 -22.38 -7.23 4.10
CA ASP A 129 -23.20 -7.78 3.02
C ASP A 129 -22.81 -9.22 2.70
N GLU A 130 -21.52 -9.54 2.78
CA GLU A 130 -20.96 -10.89 2.70
C GLU A 130 -19.79 -11.04 3.68
N VAL A 131 -19.60 -12.26 4.18
CA VAL A 131 -18.48 -12.64 5.04
C VAL A 131 -17.88 -13.96 4.54
N ASP A 132 -16.60 -13.97 4.20
CA ASP A 132 -15.89 -15.17 3.77
C ASP A 132 -15.25 -15.94 4.95
N PRO A 133 -14.70 -17.15 4.72
CA PRO A 133 -14.05 -17.94 5.78
C PRO A 133 -12.79 -17.30 6.39
N ASN A 134 -12.18 -16.31 5.72
CA ASN A 134 -11.03 -15.56 6.23
C ASN A 134 -11.45 -14.34 7.06
N LEU A 135 -12.76 -14.10 7.21
CA LEU A 135 -13.36 -12.92 7.81
C LEU A 135 -13.09 -11.64 6.99
N ASP A 136 -12.87 -11.79 5.69
CA ASP A 136 -12.91 -10.70 4.72
C ASP A 136 -14.37 -10.43 4.34
N LEU A 137 -14.68 -9.17 4.03
CA LEU A 137 -16.06 -8.71 3.89
C LEU A 137 -16.32 -8.03 2.54
N VAL A 138 -17.56 -8.13 2.08
CA VAL A 138 -18.17 -7.14 1.19
C VAL A 138 -19.11 -6.27 2.02
N LYS A 139 -19.01 -4.96 1.85
CA LYS A 139 -19.82 -3.93 2.52
C LYS A 139 -20.18 -2.81 1.53
N GLY A 140 -21.10 -1.93 1.95
CA GLY A 140 -21.42 -0.70 1.22
C GLY A 140 -22.76 -0.69 0.48
N ARG A 141 -23.59 -1.74 0.59
CA ARG A 141 -24.93 -1.71 -0.02
C ARG A 141 -25.84 -0.65 0.59
N GLY A 142 -25.57 -0.22 1.83
CA GLY A 142 -26.22 0.92 2.47
C GLY A 142 -25.81 2.29 1.92
N GLY A 143 -24.78 2.36 1.04
CA GLY A 143 -24.34 3.60 0.40
C GLY A 143 -23.34 4.45 1.19
N ALA A 144 -22.82 3.93 2.31
CA ALA A 144 -21.91 4.64 3.22
C ALA A 144 -20.47 4.08 3.22
N LEU A 145 -20.09 3.29 2.21
CA LEU A 145 -18.87 2.47 2.21
C LEU A 145 -17.58 3.25 2.48
N LEU A 146 -17.47 4.48 1.97
CA LEU A 146 -16.28 5.31 2.16
C LEU A 146 -16.10 5.68 3.63
N ARG A 147 -17.15 6.19 4.25
CA ARG A 147 -17.14 6.59 5.66
C ARG A 147 -17.01 5.38 6.59
N GLU A 148 -17.70 4.28 6.27
CA GLU A 148 -17.53 3.00 6.95
C GLU A 148 -16.05 2.61 6.99
N LYS A 149 -15.39 2.57 5.82
CA LYS A 149 -13.98 2.17 5.74
C LYS A 149 -13.04 3.13 6.48
N MET A 150 -13.27 4.44 6.40
CA MET A 150 -12.46 5.43 7.11
C MET A 150 -12.51 5.22 8.63
N VAL A 151 -13.69 4.99 9.20
CA VAL A 151 -13.90 4.77 10.64
C VAL A 151 -13.36 3.40 11.07
N GLU A 152 -13.68 2.34 10.32
CA GLU A 152 -13.29 0.98 10.67
C GLU A 152 -11.78 0.74 10.53
N ALA A 153 -11.11 1.41 9.59
CA ALA A 153 -9.67 1.27 9.37
C ALA A 153 -8.82 1.82 10.53
N VAL A 154 -9.35 2.78 11.30
CA VAL A 154 -8.64 3.36 12.44
C VAL A 154 -9.05 2.76 13.79
N ALA A 155 -10.02 1.83 13.79
CA ALA A 155 -10.49 1.17 15.00
C ALA A 155 -9.51 0.09 15.47
N GLU A 156 -9.21 0.08 16.78
CA GLU A 156 -8.37 -0.96 17.39
C GLU A 156 -9.04 -2.33 17.28
N ARG A 157 -10.36 -2.38 17.51
CA ARG A 157 -11.19 -3.55 17.28
C ARG A 157 -12.30 -3.20 16.31
N PHE A 158 -12.54 -4.09 15.36
CA PHE A 158 -13.68 -4.03 14.47
C PHE A 158 -14.49 -5.33 14.59
N ILE A 159 -15.70 -5.21 15.13
CA ILE A 159 -16.64 -6.31 15.31
C ILE A 159 -17.70 -6.20 14.22
N VAL A 160 -17.82 -7.26 13.43
CA VAL A 160 -18.86 -7.36 12.41
C VAL A 160 -20.06 -8.11 12.98
N VAL A 161 -21.27 -7.60 12.75
CA VAL A 161 -22.53 -8.27 13.13
C VAL A 161 -23.29 -8.70 11.88
N ALA A 162 -23.59 -9.98 11.77
CA ALA A 162 -24.31 -10.52 10.63
C ALA A 162 -25.20 -11.70 11.02
N ASP A 163 -26.18 -11.99 10.16
CA ASP A 163 -26.95 -13.23 10.24
C ASP A 163 -26.29 -14.33 9.37
N ASP A 164 -26.67 -15.59 9.61
CA ASP A 164 -26.09 -16.75 8.94
C ASP A 164 -26.22 -16.74 7.40
N THR A 165 -27.16 -15.97 6.83
CA THR A 165 -27.31 -15.83 5.37
C THR A 165 -26.19 -15.02 4.71
N LYS A 166 -25.37 -14.30 5.50
CA LYS A 166 -24.25 -13.49 5.00
C LYS A 166 -22.97 -14.28 4.80
N LEU A 167 -22.89 -15.50 5.32
CA LEU A 167 -21.72 -16.36 5.16
C LEU A 167 -21.62 -16.90 3.74
N VAL A 168 -20.50 -16.62 3.07
CA VAL A 168 -20.21 -17.06 1.71
C VAL A 168 -18.92 -17.88 1.68
N LYS A 169 -18.75 -18.71 0.64
CA LYS A 169 -17.50 -19.46 0.45
C LYS A 169 -16.36 -18.60 -0.09
N GLY A 170 -16.69 -17.49 -0.74
CA GLY A 170 -15.77 -16.50 -1.29
C GLY A 170 -16.54 -15.26 -1.74
N LEU A 171 -15.88 -14.11 -1.70
CA LEU A 171 -16.51 -12.80 -1.91
C LEU A 171 -16.94 -12.56 -3.36
N GLY A 172 -18.04 -11.84 -3.54
CA GLY A 172 -18.61 -11.40 -4.82
C GLY A 172 -19.52 -12.43 -5.50
N GLY A 173 -19.48 -13.70 -5.08
CA GLY A 173 -20.18 -14.80 -5.75
C GLY A 173 -21.61 -15.08 -5.28
N SER A 174 -22.18 -14.26 -4.39
CA SER A 174 -23.55 -14.48 -3.87
C SER A 174 -24.65 -13.97 -4.82
N GLY A 175 -24.28 -13.24 -5.86
CA GLY A 175 -25.22 -12.48 -6.70
C GLY A 175 -25.62 -11.11 -6.12
N LEU A 176 -25.14 -10.78 -4.91
CA LEU A 176 -25.25 -9.43 -4.34
C LEU A 176 -24.23 -8.48 -4.97
N ALA A 177 -24.54 -7.19 -4.93
CA ALA A 177 -23.67 -6.15 -5.45
C ALA A 177 -22.43 -5.95 -4.56
N MET A 178 -21.24 -5.90 -5.19
CA MET A 178 -20.01 -5.37 -4.61
C MET A 178 -19.86 -3.90 -5.05
N PRO A 179 -20.09 -2.92 -4.17
CA PRO A 179 -20.18 -1.52 -4.56
C PRO A 179 -18.81 -0.86 -4.75
N VAL A 180 -18.70 0.07 -5.69
CA VAL A 180 -17.51 0.92 -5.88
C VAL A 180 -17.96 2.37 -5.91
N GLU A 181 -17.47 3.19 -4.99
CA GLU A 181 -17.75 4.62 -4.94
C GLU A 181 -16.82 5.36 -5.92
N VAL A 182 -17.40 6.14 -6.82
CA VAL A 182 -16.71 6.89 -7.87
C VAL A 182 -17.16 8.34 -7.89
N VAL A 183 -16.25 9.24 -8.25
CA VAL A 183 -16.61 10.65 -8.45
C VAL A 183 -17.64 10.79 -9.57
N GLN A 184 -18.50 11.80 -9.49
CA GLN A 184 -19.53 12.03 -10.51
C GLN A 184 -18.92 12.36 -11.89
N PHE A 185 -17.80 13.07 -11.91
CA PHE A 185 -17.11 13.40 -13.14
C PHE A 185 -16.62 12.13 -13.86
N CYS A 186 -17.04 11.95 -15.11
CA CYS A 186 -16.67 10.80 -15.93
C CYS A 186 -17.05 9.42 -15.34
N TRP A 187 -18.08 9.31 -14.50
CA TRP A 187 -18.51 8.03 -13.92
C TRP A 187 -18.80 6.95 -14.97
N LYS A 188 -19.38 7.32 -16.12
CA LYS A 188 -19.65 6.39 -17.24
C LYS A 188 -18.38 5.73 -17.77
N PHE A 189 -17.27 6.46 -17.78
CA PHE A 189 -15.97 5.94 -18.19
C PHE A 189 -15.44 4.93 -17.17
N ASN A 190 -15.55 5.24 -15.87
CA ASN A 190 -15.19 4.29 -14.81
C ASN A 190 -16.08 3.04 -14.79
N LEU A 191 -17.37 3.15 -15.13
CA LEU A 191 -18.24 1.98 -15.30
C LEU A 191 -17.69 1.01 -16.33
N VAL A 192 -17.31 1.51 -17.51
CA VAL A 192 -16.73 0.67 -18.56
C VAL A 192 -15.41 0.06 -18.11
N ARG A 193 -14.52 0.83 -17.47
CA ARG A 193 -13.23 0.32 -16.97
C ARG A 193 -13.39 -0.76 -15.92
N LEU A 194 -14.29 -0.57 -14.95
CA LEU A 194 -14.56 -1.55 -13.89
C LEU A 194 -15.14 -2.85 -14.47
N ARG A 195 -16.06 -2.75 -15.43
CA ARG A 195 -16.58 -3.91 -16.16
C ARG A 195 -15.47 -4.64 -16.90
N ASP A 196 -14.65 -3.90 -17.64
CA ASP A 196 -13.61 -4.47 -18.49
C ASP A 196 -12.47 -5.10 -17.67
N LEU A 197 -12.17 -4.55 -16.48
CA LEU A 197 -11.19 -5.10 -15.53
C LEU A 197 -11.51 -6.54 -15.12
N PHE A 198 -12.80 -6.88 -15.01
CA PHE A 198 -13.27 -8.21 -14.60
C PHE A 198 -14.00 -8.96 -15.72
N LYS A 199 -13.77 -8.59 -16.98
CA LYS A 199 -14.45 -9.18 -18.13
C LYS A 199 -14.27 -10.70 -18.22
N GLU A 200 -13.06 -11.18 -17.94
CA GLU A 200 -12.73 -12.62 -17.95
C GLU A 200 -13.39 -13.39 -16.78
N PHE A 201 -13.75 -12.68 -15.71
CA PHE A 201 -14.40 -13.24 -14.52
C PHE A 201 -15.93 -13.10 -14.55
N GLY A 202 -16.50 -12.60 -15.66
CA GLY A 202 -17.93 -12.46 -15.83
C GLY A 202 -18.55 -11.46 -14.85
N CYS A 203 -18.06 -10.23 -14.83
CA CYS A 203 -18.62 -9.13 -14.05
C CYS A 203 -19.59 -8.27 -14.88
N ASP A 204 -20.78 -8.02 -14.35
CA ASP A 204 -21.66 -6.95 -14.83
C ASP A 204 -21.49 -5.72 -13.93
N ALA A 205 -21.48 -4.52 -14.51
CA ALA A 205 -21.28 -3.27 -13.78
C ALA A 205 -22.42 -2.31 -14.07
N LYS A 206 -23.10 -1.84 -13.02
CA LYS A 206 -24.28 -0.98 -13.14
C LYS A 206 -24.14 0.25 -12.26
N LEU A 207 -24.58 1.40 -12.75
CA LEU A 207 -24.79 2.55 -11.87
C LEU A 207 -25.88 2.20 -10.86
N ARG A 208 -25.65 2.48 -9.59
CA ARG A 208 -26.68 2.37 -8.56
C ARG A 208 -27.71 3.48 -8.77
N VAL A 209 -28.98 3.09 -8.73
CA VAL A 209 -30.12 3.99 -8.94
C VAL A 209 -30.90 4.11 -7.63
N GLY A 210 -31.32 5.33 -7.29
CA GLY A 210 -32.18 5.62 -6.13
C GLY A 210 -33.64 5.23 -6.37
N GLU A 211 -34.50 5.45 -5.38
CA GLU A 211 -35.92 5.10 -5.45
C GLU A 211 -36.67 5.86 -6.56
N GLY A 212 -36.22 7.05 -6.95
CA GLY A 212 -36.83 7.87 -8.01
C GLY A 212 -36.34 7.59 -9.43
N GLY A 213 -35.40 6.66 -9.62
CA GLY A 213 -34.82 6.35 -10.93
C GLY A 213 -33.58 7.18 -11.31
N GLU A 214 -33.19 8.16 -10.49
CA GLU A 214 -31.95 8.92 -10.60
C GLU A 214 -30.71 8.16 -10.07
N ALA A 215 -29.52 8.61 -10.45
CA ALA A 215 -28.28 8.07 -9.91
C ALA A 215 -28.23 8.26 -8.38
N TYR A 216 -27.91 7.18 -7.65
CA TYR A 216 -27.76 7.24 -6.21
C TYR A 216 -26.57 8.11 -5.82
N VAL A 217 -26.79 9.05 -4.89
CA VAL A 217 -25.78 9.99 -4.39
C VAL A 217 -25.38 9.61 -2.96
N THR A 218 -24.09 9.37 -2.73
CA THR A 218 -23.58 9.06 -1.39
C THR A 218 -23.57 10.30 -0.48
N ASP A 219 -23.37 10.08 0.83
CA ASP A 219 -23.16 11.15 1.80
C ASP A 219 -21.96 12.07 1.48
N ASN A 220 -21.06 11.61 0.61
CA ASN A 220 -19.88 12.32 0.12
C ASN A 220 -20.07 12.90 -1.29
N SER A 221 -21.32 12.95 -1.77
CA SER A 221 -21.69 13.50 -3.08
C SER A 221 -21.06 12.76 -4.27
N ASN A 222 -20.75 11.48 -4.12
CA ASN A 222 -20.26 10.62 -5.18
C ASN A 222 -21.37 9.69 -5.70
N TYR A 223 -21.06 8.94 -6.76
CA TYR A 223 -21.93 7.87 -7.26
C TYR A 223 -21.39 6.50 -6.88
N ILE A 224 -22.26 5.49 -6.94
CA ILE A 224 -21.87 4.09 -6.73
C ILE A 224 -22.08 3.31 -8.02
N ILE A 225 -21.07 2.52 -8.38
CA ILE A 225 -21.14 1.50 -9.42
C ILE A 225 -21.15 0.14 -8.73
N ASP A 226 -22.24 -0.60 -8.90
CA ASP A 226 -22.42 -1.93 -8.39
C ASP A 226 -21.83 -2.96 -9.35
N LEU A 227 -20.89 -3.76 -8.84
CA LEU A 227 -20.31 -4.89 -9.55
C LEU A 227 -21.00 -6.18 -9.14
N TYR A 228 -21.46 -6.95 -10.12
CA TYR A 228 -22.12 -8.24 -9.93
C TYR A 228 -21.25 -9.32 -10.56
N PHE A 229 -20.61 -10.14 -9.74
CA PHE A 229 -19.76 -11.23 -10.21
C PHE A 229 -20.57 -12.52 -10.37
N LYS A 230 -20.32 -13.25 -11.45
CA LYS A 230 -20.90 -14.58 -11.65
C LYS A 230 -20.25 -15.65 -10.78
N GLU A 231 -18.96 -15.49 -10.51
CA GLU A 231 -18.16 -16.38 -9.68
C GLU A 231 -17.45 -15.60 -8.57
N PRO A 232 -17.16 -16.22 -7.42
CA PRO A 232 -16.35 -15.60 -6.37
C PRO A 232 -14.99 -15.10 -6.87
N LEU A 233 -14.52 -14.00 -6.31
CA LEU A 233 -13.19 -13.46 -6.56
C LEU A 233 -12.12 -14.46 -6.09
N LYS A 234 -11.18 -14.80 -6.98
CA LYS A 234 -10.04 -15.68 -6.65
C LYS A 234 -9.05 -15.03 -5.68
N ASP A 235 -8.79 -13.73 -5.88
CA ASP A 235 -7.91 -12.93 -5.02
C ASP A 235 -8.55 -11.56 -4.79
N GLY A 236 -9.24 -11.42 -3.65
CA GLY A 236 -9.87 -10.17 -3.24
C GLY A 236 -8.87 -9.03 -3.06
N PHE A 237 -7.66 -9.31 -2.57
CA PHE A 237 -6.64 -8.29 -2.35
C PHE A 237 -6.09 -7.75 -3.67
N ALA A 238 -5.88 -8.60 -4.68
CA ALA A 238 -5.53 -8.16 -6.02
C ALA A 238 -6.67 -7.35 -6.65
N ALA A 239 -7.92 -7.82 -6.56
CA ALA A 239 -9.09 -7.11 -7.07
C ALA A 239 -9.21 -5.70 -6.47
N GLY A 240 -9.13 -5.58 -5.15
CA GLY A 240 -9.18 -4.29 -4.46
C GLY A 240 -8.07 -3.34 -4.91
N ARG A 241 -6.82 -3.83 -5.02
CA ARG A 241 -5.70 -3.02 -5.52
C ARG A 241 -5.90 -2.54 -6.95
N GLU A 242 -6.40 -3.39 -7.85
CA GLU A 242 -6.62 -2.98 -9.24
C GLU A 242 -7.80 -2.00 -9.38
N ILE A 243 -8.88 -2.18 -8.61
CA ILE A 243 -9.99 -1.22 -8.55
C ILE A 243 -9.49 0.14 -8.05
N GLY A 244 -8.74 0.16 -6.94
CA GLY A 244 -8.23 1.39 -6.32
C GLY A 244 -7.20 2.15 -7.16
N LYS A 245 -6.62 1.54 -8.21
CA LYS A 245 -5.71 2.22 -9.15
C LYS A 245 -6.43 3.08 -10.19
N LEU A 246 -7.73 2.89 -10.40
CA LEU A 246 -8.47 3.59 -11.45
C LEU A 246 -8.77 5.03 -11.03
N GLU A 247 -8.38 6.00 -11.86
CA GLU A 247 -8.62 7.42 -11.58
C GLU A 247 -10.11 7.74 -11.50
N GLY A 248 -10.52 8.41 -10.42
CA GLY A 248 -11.91 8.72 -10.14
C GLY A 248 -12.67 7.63 -9.39
N VAL A 249 -12.07 6.47 -9.12
CA VAL A 249 -12.50 5.59 -8.03
C VAL A 249 -12.07 6.21 -6.71
N VAL A 250 -13.01 6.35 -5.79
CA VAL A 250 -12.77 6.90 -4.45
C VAL A 250 -12.47 5.77 -3.48
N GLU A 251 -13.31 4.73 -3.46
CA GLU A 251 -13.16 3.55 -2.60
C GLU A 251 -14.03 2.38 -3.09
N HIS A 252 -13.78 1.16 -2.61
CA HIS A 252 -14.52 -0.05 -2.98
C HIS A 252 -15.10 -0.80 -1.77
N GLY A 253 -16.10 -1.65 -2.00
CA GLY A 253 -16.81 -2.42 -0.99
C GLY A 253 -16.07 -3.63 -0.43
N LEU A 254 -14.84 -3.93 -0.88
CA LEU A 254 -14.01 -4.98 -0.28
C LEU A 254 -13.30 -4.48 1.00
N PHE A 255 -13.58 -5.11 2.13
CA PHE A 255 -12.99 -4.82 3.45
C PHE A 255 -12.16 -6.02 3.87
N LEU A 256 -10.89 -6.00 3.48
CA LEU A 256 -10.00 -7.16 3.50
C LEU A 256 -8.99 -7.02 4.66
N GLY A 257 -8.92 -8.03 5.52
CA GLY A 257 -8.04 -8.06 6.70
C GLY A 257 -8.44 -7.08 7.81
N MET A 258 -9.64 -6.51 7.76
CA MET A 258 -10.09 -5.46 8.69
C MET A 258 -10.79 -6.03 9.92
N ALA A 259 -11.65 -7.05 9.76
CA ALA A 259 -12.44 -7.59 10.86
C ALA A 259 -11.56 -8.25 11.93
N THR A 260 -11.83 -7.90 13.20
CA THR A 260 -11.19 -8.53 14.36
C THR A 260 -11.98 -9.75 14.81
N SER A 261 -13.30 -9.64 14.80
CA SER A 261 -14.22 -10.74 15.02
C SER A 261 -15.51 -10.53 14.24
N VAL A 262 -16.17 -11.61 13.88
CA VAL A 262 -17.51 -11.63 13.27
C VAL A 262 -18.43 -12.38 14.21
N ILE A 263 -19.57 -11.76 14.52
CA ILE A 263 -20.63 -12.34 15.32
C ILE A 263 -21.76 -12.72 14.37
N ILE A 264 -22.02 -14.02 14.28
CA ILE A 264 -23.06 -14.59 13.44
C ILE A 264 -24.21 -15.07 14.31
N ALA A 265 -25.40 -14.53 14.08
CA ALA A 265 -26.63 -15.08 14.64
C ALA A 265 -27.33 -15.98 13.61
N GLY A 266 -27.56 -17.24 13.99
CA GLY A 266 -28.29 -18.19 13.17
C GLY A 266 -29.27 -19.03 13.99
N LYS A 267 -29.87 -20.03 13.35
CA LYS A 267 -30.87 -20.91 13.99
C LYS A 267 -30.34 -21.68 15.21
N ASN A 268 -29.03 -21.89 15.27
CA ASN A 268 -28.35 -22.63 16.34
C ASN A 268 -27.83 -21.73 17.47
N GLY A 269 -28.12 -20.42 17.43
CA GLY A 269 -27.65 -19.43 18.39
C GLY A 269 -26.65 -18.45 17.80
N VAL A 270 -25.90 -17.78 18.68
CA VAL A 270 -24.90 -16.76 18.32
C VAL A 270 -23.49 -17.34 18.40
N GLU A 271 -22.77 -17.31 17.28
CA GLU A 271 -21.37 -17.74 17.17
C GLU A 271 -20.44 -16.53 17.03
N VAL A 272 -19.27 -16.59 17.69
CA VAL A 272 -18.24 -15.55 17.60
C VAL A 272 -16.99 -16.10 16.93
N MET A 273 -16.78 -15.71 15.68
CA MET A 273 -15.59 -16.05 14.91
C MET A 273 -14.52 -15.00 15.14
N ASN A 274 -13.34 -15.38 15.63
CA ASN A 274 -12.24 -14.45 15.86
C ASN A 274 -11.16 -14.62 14.78
N ASN A 275 -10.65 -13.49 14.28
CA ASN A 275 -9.57 -13.51 13.30
C ASN A 275 -8.28 -13.97 13.97
N LYS A 276 -7.77 -15.15 13.58
CA LYS A 276 -6.53 -15.73 14.17
C LYS A 276 -5.28 -14.92 13.80
N ASN A 277 -5.32 -14.19 12.68
CA ASN A 277 -4.18 -13.41 12.17
C ASN A 277 -4.10 -12.02 12.82
N LYS A 278 -5.24 -11.42 13.16
CA LYS A 278 -5.30 -10.31 14.12
C LYS A 278 -5.26 -10.92 15.53
N ARG A 279 -4.07 -11.28 16.01
CA ARG A 279 -3.90 -11.58 17.44
C ARG A 279 -4.43 -10.39 18.23
N ILE A 280 -5.64 -10.56 18.77
CA ILE A 280 -6.09 -9.87 19.96
C ILE A 280 -4.89 -9.96 20.88
N SER A 281 -4.31 -8.82 21.22
CA SER A 281 -3.37 -8.68 22.31
C SER A 281 -4.12 -8.98 23.61
N LYS A 282 -4.62 -10.22 23.76
CA LYS A 282 -4.97 -10.80 25.05
C LYS A 282 -3.74 -10.53 25.88
N GLY A 283 -3.91 -9.69 26.90
CA GLY A 283 -2.89 -9.33 27.86
C GLY A 283 -2.28 -10.59 28.43
N ARG A 284 -1.28 -11.12 27.75
CA ARG A 284 -0.29 -11.98 28.36
C ARG A 284 0.28 -11.06 29.44
N LYS A 285 0.22 -11.49 30.71
CA LYS A 285 1.26 -11.16 31.69
C LYS A 285 2.59 -11.63 31.09
N GLY A 286 3.09 -10.88 30.13
CA GLY A 286 4.36 -11.00 29.47
C GLY A 286 4.97 -9.63 29.68
N GLY A 287 6.06 -9.61 30.44
CA GLY A 287 6.63 -8.39 31.03
C GLY A 287 6.56 -7.21 30.10
N LYS A 288 6.14 -6.05 30.64
CA LYS A 288 6.09 -4.75 29.97
C LYS A 288 7.16 -4.74 28.87
N LYS A 289 6.77 -4.94 27.59
CA LYS A 289 7.69 -4.62 26.50
C LYS A 289 7.92 -3.14 26.68
N LYS A 290 9.06 -2.79 27.26
CA LYS A 290 9.47 -1.39 27.39
C LYS A 290 9.20 -0.77 26.03
N ILE A 291 8.49 0.35 26.03
CA ILE A 291 8.37 1.19 24.84
C ILE A 291 9.79 1.69 24.60
N VAL A 292 10.55 0.90 23.85
CA VAL A 292 11.93 1.18 23.50
C VAL A 292 11.86 1.95 22.20
N ASP A 293 12.34 3.19 22.25
CA ASP A 293 12.46 4.06 21.08
C ASP A 293 13.06 3.27 19.90
N PRO A 294 12.38 3.18 18.75
CA PRO A 294 12.93 2.54 17.55
C PRO A 294 14.34 3.02 17.17
N PHE A 295 14.72 4.27 17.47
CA PHE A 295 16.04 4.82 17.20
C PHE A 295 17.14 4.26 18.10
N SER A 296 16.80 3.83 19.33
CA SER A 296 17.78 3.19 20.24
C SER A 296 18.32 1.84 19.73
N LYS A 297 17.62 1.24 18.76
CA LYS A 297 18.00 -0.03 18.12
C LYS A 297 18.76 0.16 16.81
N LYS A 298 19.11 1.39 16.46
CA LYS A 298 19.80 1.72 15.20
C LYS A 298 21.25 2.10 15.48
N ASP A 299 22.14 1.68 14.59
CA ASP A 299 23.53 2.07 14.61
C ASP A 299 23.81 3.03 13.44
N TRP A 300 24.72 3.98 13.69
CA TRP A 300 25.13 4.99 12.71
C TRP A 300 26.32 4.51 11.90
N TYR A 301 26.26 4.77 10.60
CA TYR A 301 27.28 4.46 9.61
C TYR A 301 27.65 5.70 8.81
N ASP A 302 28.94 5.88 8.55
CA ASP A 302 29.50 6.98 7.79
C ASP A 302 29.66 6.57 6.32
N ILE A 303 29.11 7.36 5.40
CA ILE A 303 29.14 7.09 3.96
C ILE A 303 30.41 7.71 3.38
N LYS A 304 31.22 6.87 2.72
CA LYS A 304 32.50 7.26 2.13
C LYS A 304 32.44 7.29 0.61
N ALA A 305 32.79 8.43 0.03
CA ALA A 305 32.96 8.61 -1.42
C ALA A 305 34.32 8.08 -1.92
N PRO A 306 34.38 7.67 -3.20
CA PRO A 306 35.62 7.35 -3.92
C PRO A 306 36.70 8.43 -3.82
N SER A 307 37.97 8.01 -3.98
CA SER A 307 39.13 8.92 -4.05
C SER A 307 39.13 9.89 -5.24
N SER A 308 38.24 9.70 -6.22
CA SER A 308 38.06 10.64 -7.33
C SER A 308 37.42 11.98 -6.92
N PHE A 309 36.90 12.08 -5.69
CA PHE A 309 36.28 13.28 -5.14
C PHE A 309 37.12 13.86 -3.99
N THR A 310 37.12 15.18 -3.83
CA THR A 310 37.92 15.86 -2.81
C THR A 310 37.46 15.51 -1.39
N HIS A 311 36.15 15.53 -1.15
CA HIS A 311 35.55 15.18 0.13
C HIS A 311 35.07 13.75 0.14
N ARG A 312 35.76 12.93 0.95
CA ARG A 312 35.40 11.52 1.13
C ARG A 312 34.22 11.31 2.07
N ASN A 313 33.96 12.22 3.01
CA ASN A 313 32.83 12.10 3.93
C ASN A 313 31.58 12.71 3.31
N VAL A 314 30.64 11.86 2.90
CA VAL A 314 29.43 12.26 2.18
C VAL A 314 28.29 12.56 3.15
N GLY A 315 28.17 11.76 4.20
CA GLY A 315 27.08 11.89 5.17
C GLY A 315 26.98 10.68 6.09
N LYS A 316 25.90 10.62 6.87
CA LYS A 316 25.62 9.54 7.80
C LYS A 316 24.30 8.85 7.49
N THR A 317 24.23 7.55 7.70
CA THR A 317 23.00 6.78 7.60
C THR A 317 22.83 5.88 8.81
N LEU A 318 21.57 5.61 9.15
CA LEU A 318 21.19 4.80 10.29
C LEU A 318 20.54 3.52 9.80
N VAL A 319 20.97 2.38 10.35
CA VAL A 319 20.41 1.06 10.05
C VAL A 319 20.17 0.31 11.35
N SER A 320 19.11 -0.51 11.36
CA SER A 320 18.80 -1.36 12.49
C SER A 320 20.01 -2.25 12.83
N ARG A 321 20.36 -2.32 14.12
CA ARG A 321 21.42 -3.19 14.62
C ARG A 321 21.17 -4.63 14.16
N THR A 322 22.25 -5.33 13.82
CA THR A 322 22.20 -6.75 13.45
C THR A 322 21.45 -7.54 14.53
N GLN A 323 20.42 -8.27 14.13
CA GLN A 323 19.60 -9.10 15.02
C GLN A 323 19.37 -10.46 14.38
N GLY A 324 19.92 -11.51 15.01
CA GLY A 324 19.81 -12.88 14.53
C GLY A 324 20.34 -13.01 13.09
N THR A 325 19.48 -13.45 12.17
CA THR A 325 19.81 -13.65 10.75
C THR A 325 19.73 -12.39 9.90
N LYS A 326 19.31 -11.25 10.45
CA LYS A 326 19.24 -9.98 9.72
C LYS A 326 20.49 -9.15 10.00
N ILE A 327 21.43 -9.16 9.07
CA ILE A 327 22.70 -8.45 9.18
C ILE A 327 22.53 -7.00 8.70
N ALA A 328 22.98 -6.04 9.52
CA ALA A 328 22.88 -4.62 9.20
C ALA A 328 23.65 -4.23 7.93
N SER A 329 24.84 -4.83 7.70
CA SER A 329 25.68 -4.56 6.53
C SER A 329 25.01 -4.98 5.22
N GLU A 330 24.32 -6.12 5.18
CA GLU A 330 23.57 -6.57 4.00
C GLU A 330 22.43 -5.61 3.67
N GLY A 331 21.75 -5.07 4.70
CA GLY A 331 20.71 -4.06 4.53
C GLY A 331 21.22 -2.71 4.03
N LEU A 332 22.52 -2.42 4.18
CA LEU A 332 23.18 -1.20 3.68
C LEU A 332 23.67 -1.35 2.24
N LYS A 333 24.15 -2.54 1.88
CA LYS A 333 24.63 -2.82 0.53
C LYS A 333 23.53 -2.52 -0.50
N HIS A 334 23.97 -2.01 -1.64
CA HIS A 334 23.15 -1.65 -2.79
C HIS A 334 22.18 -0.48 -2.62
N ARG A 335 22.15 0.18 -1.46
CA ARG A 335 21.51 1.50 -1.35
C ARG A 335 22.22 2.51 -2.24
N VAL A 336 21.45 3.43 -2.81
CA VAL A 336 21.97 4.50 -3.67
C VAL A 336 21.78 5.84 -2.97
N PHE A 337 22.85 6.58 -2.84
CA PHE A 337 22.89 7.93 -2.27
C PHE A 337 23.05 8.93 -3.41
N GLU A 338 22.22 9.97 -3.43
CA GLU A 338 22.30 11.06 -4.41
C GLU A 338 22.82 12.30 -3.71
N VAL A 339 23.98 12.82 -4.14
CA VAL A 339 24.67 13.96 -3.53
C VAL A 339 25.06 14.96 -4.62
N SER A 340 25.10 16.25 -4.29
CA SER A 340 25.57 17.28 -5.20
C SER A 340 27.09 17.17 -5.42
N LEU A 341 27.56 17.43 -6.64
CA LEU A 341 28.98 17.50 -6.92
C LEU A 341 29.66 18.66 -6.17
N ALA A 342 28.91 19.75 -5.91
CA ALA A 342 29.41 20.86 -5.09
C ALA A 342 29.77 20.40 -3.68
N ASP A 343 28.95 19.56 -3.04
CA ASP A 343 29.23 19.05 -1.69
C ASP A 343 30.46 18.12 -1.68
N LEU A 344 30.70 17.40 -2.78
CA LEU A 344 31.83 16.49 -2.92
C LEU A 344 33.15 17.20 -3.24
N ASN A 345 33.12 18.33 -3.96
CA ASN A 345 34.33 19.03 -4.43
C ASN A 345 34.51 20.44 -3.85
N LYS A 346 33.57 20.95 -3.05
CA LYS A 346 33.50 22.36 -2.59
C LYS A 346 33.54 23.37 -3.73
N ASP A 347 32.93 23.02 -4.85
CA ASP A 347 32.82 23.89 -6.03
C ASP A 347 31.34 24.20 -6.32
N GLU A 348 30.91 25.40 -5.94
CA GLU A 348 29.52 25.86 -6.08
C GLU A 348 29.08 26.00 -7.55
N ASP A 349 30.03 26.20 -8.48
CA ASP A 349 29.70 26.34 -9.91
C ASP A 349 29.06 25.06 -10.48
N GLN A 350 29.33 23.92 -9.83
CA GLN A 350 28.88 22.59 -10.25
C GLN A 350 27.72 22.04 -9.40
N ALA A 351 27.06 22.88 -8.60
CA ALA A 351 25.97 22.47 -7.70
C ALA A 351 24.76 21.81 -8.40
N TYR A 352 24.59 22.07 -9.71
CA TYR A 352 23.51 21.48 -10.50
C TYR A 352 23.72 20.00 -10.86
N ARG A 353 24.90 19.44 -10.59
CA ARG A 353 25.23 18.05 -10.94
C ARG A 353 25.01 17.15 -9.75
N LYS A 354 24.15 16.15 -9.94
CA LYS A 354 23.83 15.13 -8.94
C LYS A 354 24.61 13.86 -9.25
N ILE A 355 25.42 13.40 -8.31
CA ILE A 355 26.16 12.14 -8.40
C ILE A 355 25.42 11.09 -7.58
N ARG A 356 25.24 9.91 -8.18
CA ARG A 356 24.66 8.74 -7.52
C ARG A 356 25.77 7.78 -7.14
N LEU A 357 25.89 7.51 -5.85
CA LEU A 357 26.87 6.61 -5.26
C LEU A 357 26.13 5.39 -4.69
N ARG A 358 26.51 4.19 -5.11
CA ARG A 358 25.92 2.94 -4.60
C ARG A 358 26.84 2.35 -3.54
N ALA A 359 26.29 1.95 -2.39
CA ALA A 359 27.03 1.17 -1.40
C ALA A 359 27.34 -0.22 -1.97
N GLU A 360 28.62 -0.58 -2.02
CA GLU A 360 29.04 -1.92 -2.45
C GLU A 360 29.52 -2.76 -1.27
N ASP A 361 30.28 -2.15 -0.37
CA ASP A 361 30.80 -2.83 0.81
C ASP A 361 30.73 -1.98 2.09
N VAL A 362 30.80 -2.65 3.24
CA VAL A 362 30.74 -2.02 4.56
C VAL A 362 31.89 -2.56 5.41
N GLN A 363 32.77 -1.67 5.87
CA GLN A 363 33.91 -1.98 6.73
C GLN A 363 33.76 -1.26 8.06
N GLY A 364 33.51 -2.03 9.13
CA GLY A 364 33.19 -1.45 10.43
C GLY A 364 31.96 -0.54 10.34
N ARG A 365 32.13 0.76 10.63
CA ARG A 365 31.08 1.79 10.50
C ARG A 365 31.14 2.58 9.19
N ASN A 366 32.12 2.29 8.33
CA ASN A 366 32.31 2.99 7.07
C ASN A 366 31.64 2.22 5.92
N VAL A 367 30.80 2.92 5.15
CA VAL A 367 30.16 2.38 3.95
C VAL A 367 30.93 2.86 2.72
N LEU A 368 31.55 1.91 2.02
CA LEU A 368 32.30 2.20 0.80
C LEU A 368 31.34 2.25 -0.39
N THR A 369 31.40 3.35 -1.13
CA THR A 369 30.50 3.58 -2.26
C THR A 369 31.24 3.63 -3.59
N GLN A 370 30.57 3.21 -4.66
CA GLN A 370 31.06 3.26 -6.03
C GLN A 370 30.16 4.19 -6.86
N PHE A 371 30.70 4.81 -7.91
CA PHE A 371 29.91 5.60 -8.84
C PHE A 371 28.84 4.72 -9.53
N TRP A 372 27.59 5.14 -9.45
CA TRP A 372 26.44 4.42 -10.03
C TRP A 372 25.73 5.19 -11.16
N GLY A 373 25.86 6.52 -11.15
CA GLY A 373 25.28 7.35 -12.20
C GLY A 373 25.40 8.84 -11.90
N MET A 374 24.95 9.64 -12.86
CA MET A 374 24.93 11.09 -12.78
C MET A 374 23.63 11.62 -13.36
N ASP A 375 23.08 12.66 -12.78
CA ASP A 375 21.91 13.38 -13.29
C ASP A 375 22.08 14.89 -13.09
N PHE A 376 21.21 15.67 -13.74
CA PHE A 376 21.13 17.11 -13.54
C PHE A 376 19.99 17.45 -12.56
N THR A 377 20.13 18.57 -11.87
CA THR A 377 19.01 19.18 -11.16
C THR A 377 17.95 19.68 -12.17
N THR A 378 16.69 19.71 -11.74
CA THR A 378 15.57 20.08 -12.61
C THR A 378 15.56 21.57 -12.93
N ASP A 379 16.00 22.42 -11.99
CA ASP A 379 16.18 23.85 -12.13
C ASP A 379 17.19 24.20 -13.24
N LYS A 380 18.38 23.59 -13.23
CA LYS A 380 19.40 23.84 -14.26
C LYS A 380 18.88 23.45 -15.63
N LEU A 381 18.28 22.27 -15.78
CA LEU A 381 17.74 21.84 -17.07
C LEU A 381 16.67 22.82 -17.58
N ARG A 382 15.74 23.25 -16.72
CA ARG A 382 14.71 24.25 -17.07
C ARG A 382 15.30 25.62 -17.39
N SER A 383 16.39 26.02 -16.75
CA SER A 383 17.08 27.29 -17.02
C SER A 383 17.78 27.33 -18.39
N LEU A 384 18.26 26.17 -18.86
CA LEU A 384 18.96 26.04 -20.14
C LEU A 384 17.98 26.01 -21.33
N VAL A 385 16.83 25.37 -21.16
CA VAL A 385 15.81 25.24 -22.21
C VAL A 385 15.02 26.54 -22.37
N LYS A 386 15.58 27.45 -23.17
CA LYS A 386 14.94 28.72 -23.58
C LYS A 386 14.38 28.65 -25.00
N LYS A 387 13.40 29.51 -25.30
CA LYS A 387 12.88 29.72 -26.68
C LYS A 387 13.97 30.31 -27.59
N TRP A 388 13.77 30.23 -28.92
CA TRP A 388 14.60 30.84 -29.98
C TRP A 388 15.96 30.21 -30.29
N GLN A 389 16.21 29.02 -29.76
CA GLN A 389 17.38 28.19 -30.03
C GLN A 389 16.94 26.75 -30.27
N THR A 390 17.76 25.96 -30.94
CA THR A 390 17.52 24.54 -31.16
C THR A 390 18.12 23.73 -30.01
N LEU A 391 17.33 22.83 -29.45
CA LEU A 391 17.81 21.80 -28.52
C LEU A 391 18.26 20.58 -29.34
N ILE A 392 19.47 20.10 -29.04
CA ILE A 392 20.06 18.92 -29.67
C ILE A 392 20.37 17.89 -28.59
N GLU A 393 19.70 16.75 -28.70
CA GLU A 393 19.88 15.60 -27.81
C GLU A 393 20.53 14.44 -28.55
N SER A 394 21.41 13.74 -27.85
CA SER A 394 22.03 12.50 -28.31
C SER A 394 22.22 11.53 -27.15
N HIS A 395 22.12 10.23 -27.42
CA HIS A 395 22.41 9.19 -26.44
C HIS A 395 23.23 8.07 -27.07
N VAL A 396 24.03 7.41 -26.25
CA VAL A 396 24.92 6.32 -26.63
C VAL A 396 24.94 5.27 -25.54
N ASP A 397 24.92 4.02 -25.94
CA ASP A 397 25.27 2.88 -25.10
C ASP A 397 26.70 2.47 -25.40
N VAL A 398 27.55 2.48 -24.37
CA VAL A 398 28.98 2.21 -24.49
C VAL A 398 29.43 1.29 -23.38
N LYS A 399 30.39 0.43 -23.71
CA LYS A 399 31.04 -0.46 -22.75
C LYS A 399 32.44 0.08 -22.45
N THR A 400 32.74 0.25 -21.18
CA THR A 400 34.07 0.65 -20.69
C THR A 400 35.03 -0.54 -20.63
N THR A 401 36.31 -0.29 -20.45
CA THR A 401 37.39 -1.30 -20.35
C THR A 401 37.21 -2.26 -19.18
N ASP A 402 36.68 -1.76 -18.05
CA ASP A 402 36.31 -2.53 -16.86
C ASP A 402 34.96 -3.28 -16.99
N ASN A 403 34.38 -3.34 -18.20
CA ASN A 403 33.14 -4.04 -18.55
C ASN A 403 31.84 -3.47 -17.97
N TYR A 404 31.80 -2.21 -17.53
CA TYR A 404 30.53 -1.54 -17.26
C TYR A 404 29.86 -1.16 -18.59
N THR A 405 28.54 -1.34 -18.67
CA THR A 405 27.75 -0.85 -19.79
C THR A 405 26.99 0.40 -19.34
N LEU A 406 27.32 1.54 -19.94
CA LEU A 406 26.80 2.85 -19.60
C LEU A 406 25.90 3.38 -20.71
N ARG A 407 24.83 4.07 -20.34
CA ARG A 407 24.05 4.92 -21.24
C ARG A 407 24.34 6.38 -20.92
N LEU A 408 25.00 7.06 -21.85
CA LEU A 408 25.33 8.48 -21.78
C LEU A 408 24.26 9.28 -22.52
N PHE A 409 23.80 10.38 -21.92
CA PHE A 409 22.92 11.35 -22.54
C PHE A 409 23.63 12.70 -22.61
N CYS A 410 23.75 13.25 -23.81
CA CYS A 410 24.33 14.55 -24.04
C CYS A 410 23.27 15.53 -24.58
N ILE A 411 23.31 16.76 -24.07
CA ILE A 411 22.48 17.87 -24.51
C ILE A 411 23.37 19.01 -24.98
N ALA A 412 22.91 19.72 -26.01
CA ALA A 412 23.56 20.92 -26.52
C ALA A 412 22.50 21.90 -27.04
N PHE A 413 22.84 23.19 -27.02
CA PHE A 413 22.00 24.25 -27.54
C PHE A 413 22.76 25.04 -28.61
N THR A 414 22.05 25.56 -29.61
CA THR A 414 22.67 26.42 -30.61
C THR A 414 23.06 27.77 -30.00
N LYS A 415 24.24 28.27 -30.37
CA LYS A 415 24.76 29.57 -29.92
C LYS A 415 24.50 30.64 -30.97
N ARG A 416 24.04 31.80 -30.52
CA ARG A 416 23.91 33.00 -31.38
C ARG A 416 25.29 33.53 -31.74
N ARG A 417 25.49 33.94 -32.99
CA ARG A 417 26.70 34.64 -33.41
C ARG A 417 26.62 36.11 -32.99
N ALA A 418 27.75 36.73 -32.67
CA ALA A 418 27.81 38.11 -32.16
C ALA A 418 27.07 39.12 -33.07
N ASN A 419 27.22 38.99 -34.40
CA ASN A 419 26.65 39.92 -35.39
C ASN A 419 25.33 39.41 -36.01
N GLN A 420 24.58 38.56 -35.31
CA GLN A 420 23.37 37.95 -35.85
C GLN A 420 22.12 38.84 -35.69
N VAL A 421 21.61 39.36 -36.81
CA VAL A 421 20.39 40.19 -36.86
C VAL A 421 19.13 39.40 -36.46
N LYS A 422 19.01 38.13 -36.89
CA LYS A 422 17.86 37.29 -36.54
C LYS A 422 17.81 37.03 -35.03
N ARG A 423 16.60 37.16 -34.46
CA ARG A 423 16.33 36.83 -33.05
C ARG A 423 16.46 35.32 -32.77
N THR A 424 16.23 34.49 -33.78
CA THR A 424 16.29 33.01 -33.68
C THR A 424 17.60 32.46 -34.21
N CYS A 425 18.08 31.36 -33.61
CA CYS A 425 19.28 30.62 -34.03
C CYS A 425 18.97 29.14 -34.22
N TYR A 426 18.09 28.83 -35.18
CA TYR A 426 17.73 27.45 -35.48
C TYR A 426 18.74 26.80 -36.43
N ALA A 427 19.21 25.61 -36.07
CA ALA A 427 20.01 24.77 -36.96
C ALA A 427 19.10 24.01 -37.93
N GLN A 428 19.56 23.76 -39.15
CA GLN A 428 18.83 22.94 -40.12
C GLN A 428 18.82 21.47 -39.68
N SER A 429 17.79 20.72 -40.09
CA SER A 429 17.67 19.29 -39.74
C SER A 429 18.87 18.44 -40.18
N SER A 430 19.50 18.78 -41.31
CA SER A 430 20.73 18.15 -41.79
C SER A 430 21.91 18.39 -40.84
N GLN A 431 22.11 19.63 -40.41
CA GLN A 431 23.13 20.02 -39.44
C GLN A 431 22.92 19.34 -38.09
N ILE A 432 21.67 19.26 -37.60
CA ILE A 432 21.33 18.56 -36.34
C ILE A 432 21.74 17.07 -36.42
N ARG A 433 21.49 16.40 -37.56
CA ARG A 433 21.89 14.99 -37.75
C ARG A 433 23.42 14.83 -37.74
N GLN A 434 24.15 15.71 -38.42
CA GLN A 434 25.62 15.68 -38.43
C GLN A 434 26.20 15.93 -37.02
N ILE A 435 25.66 16.90 -36.29
CA ILE A 435 26.04 17.20 -34.91
C ILE A 435 25.79 15.99 -34.01
N ARG A 436 24.61 15.38 -34.08
CA ARG A 436 24.30 14.15 -33.32
C ARG A 436 25.26 13.01 -33.64
N SER A 437 25.66 12.85 -34.91
CA SER A 437 26.64 11.84 -35.31
C SER A 437 27.99 12.08 -34.62
N LYS A 438 28.53 13.31 -34.70
CA LYS A 438 29.79 13.67 -34.04
C LYS A 438 29.73 13.55 -32.52
N MET A 439 28.61 13.94 -31.90
CA MET A 439 28.38 13.77 -30.46
C MET A 439 28.49 12.30 -30.05
N ARG A 440 27.89 11.38 -30.83
CA ARG A 440 27.95 9.94 -30.55
C ARG A 440 29.36 9.40 -30.70
N GLU A 441 30.04 9.77 -31.79
CA GLU A 441 31.40 9.34 -32.08
C GLU A 441 32.38 9.72 -30.94
N ILE A 442 32.34 10.98 -30.50
CA ILE A 442 33.21 11.47 -29.41
C ILE A 442 32.86 10.79 -28.08
N MET A 443 31.58 10.65 -27.75
CA MET A 443 31.16 9.95 -26.53
C MET A 443 31.60 8.47 -26.52
N ILE A 444 31.51 7.78 -27.66
CA ILE A 444 31.98 6.39 -27.79
C ILE A 444 33.49 6.34 -27.58
N LYS A 445 34.24 7.17 -28.31
CA LYS A 445 35.70 7.20 -28.25
C LYS A 445 36.24 7.45 -26.83
N GLU A 446 35.67 8.42 -26.12
CA GLU A 446 36.12 8.78 -24.77
C GLU A 446 35.73 7.75 -23.71
N ALA A 447 34.58 7.09 -23.87
CA ALA A 447 34.10 6.12 -22.89
C ALA A 447 34.59 4.69 -23.14
N SER A 448 34.90 4.30 -24.38
CA SER A 448 35.43 2.96 -24.68
C SER A 448 36.92 2.81 -24.35
N SER A 449 37.64 3.93 -24.26
CA SER A 449 39.10 3.96 -24.02
C SER A 449 39.47 4.03 -22.54
N CYS A 450 38.52 4.32 -21.64
CA CYS A 450 38.77 4.60 -20.24
C CYS A 450 38.00 3.64 -19.31
N ASP A 451 38.58 3.41 -18.14
CA ASP A 451 37.88 2.76 -17.02
C ASP A 451 36.85 3.71 -16.41
N LEU A 452 35.92 3.18 -15.61
CA LEU A 452 34.88 3.99 -14.96
C LEU A 452 35.47 5.13 -14.10
N LYS A 453 36.59 4.87 -13.40
CA LYS A 453 37.29 5.87 -12.57
C LYS A 453 37.79 7.05 -13.40
N GLU A 454 38.48 6.78 -14.51
CA GLU A 454 39.00 7.81 -15.41
C GLU A 454 37.86 8.56 -16.10
N LEU A 455 36.81 7.84 -16.48
CA LEU A 455 35.65 8.44 -17.13
C LEU A 455 34.90 9.41 -16.19
N VAL A 456 34.78 9.08 -14.91
CA VAL A 456 34.25 10.00 -13.89
C VAL A 456 35.15 11.24 -13.73
N ALA A 457 36.47 11.06 -13.75
CA ALA A 457 37.42 12.17 -13.71
C ALA A 457 37.31 13.09 -14.95
N LYS A 458 36.85 12.59 -16.10
CA LYS A 458 36.51 13.39 -17.29
C LYS A 458 35.15 14.08 -17.18
N PHE A 459 34.19 13.49 -16.47
CA PHE A 459 32.87 14.10 -16.26
C PHE A 459 32.91 15.36 -15.41
N ILE A 460 33.73 15.38 -14.35
CA ILE A 460 33.84 16.50 -13.40
C ILE A 460 34.25 17.82 -14.09
N PRO A 461 35.37 17.91 -14.82
CA PRO A 461 35.80 19.15 -15.50
C PRO A 461 35.09 19.40 -16.86
N GLU A 462 34.10 18.56 -17.20
CA GLU A 462 33.33 18.64 -18.45
C GLU A 462 34.17 18.55 -19.75
N SER A 463 35.28 17.80 -19.74
CA SER A 463 36.19 17.73 -20.89
C SER A 463 35.50 17.26 -22.17
N ILE A 464 34.65 16.23 -22.06
CA ILE A 464 33.90 15.67 -23.19
C ILE A 464 32.96 16.72 -23.81
N GLY A 465 32.37 17.60 -22.99
CA GLY A 465 31.52 18.69 -23.49
C GLY A 465 32.29 19.68 -24.35
N LYS A 466 33.50 20.07 -23.90
CA LYS A 466 34.39 20.99 -24.62
C LYS A 466 34.91 20.39 -25.93
N ASP A 467 35.19 19.09 -25.96
CA ASP A 467 35.66 18.42 -27.17
C ASP A 467 34.54 18.32 -28.22
N ILE A 468 33.30 18.05 -27.79
CA ILE A 468 32.12 18.11 -28.67
C ILE A 468 31.93 19.52 -29.22
N GLU A 469 32.05 20.57 -28.39
CA GLU A 469 31.92 21.96 -28.83
C GLU A 469 32.94 22.32 -29.93
N LYS A 470 34.22 21.97 -29.71
CA LYS A 470 35.30 22.19 -30.71
C LYS A 470 35.04 21.43 -32.02
N ALA A 471 34.66 20.16 -31.94
CA ALA A 471 34.46 19.32 -33.13
C ALA A 471 33.23 19.71 -33.97
N THR A 472 32.23 20.35 -33.34
CA THR A 472 30.97 20.76 -33.97
C THR A 472 30.98 22.21 -34.44
N GLN A 473 31.95 23.02 -34.03
CA GLN A 473 32.10 24.44 -34.40
C GLN A 473 32.09 24.67 -35.92
N GLY A 474 32.65 23.75 -36.70
CA GLY A 474 32.64 23.80 -38.16
C GLY A 474 31.28 23.55 -38.83
N ILE A 475 30.33 22.93 -38.12
CA ILE A 475 28.96 22.68 -38.62
C ILE A 475 28.04 23.81 -38.16
N TYR A 476 27.96 24.03 -36.85
CA TYR A 476 27.15 25.08 -36.24
C TYR A 476 27.69 25.39 -34.83
N PRO A 477 27.79 26.66 -34.42
CA PRO A 477 28.28 27.00 -33.08
C PRO A 477 27.30 26.54 -31.99
N LEU A 478 27.79 25.79 -31.01
CA LEU A 478 27.02 25.30 -29.87
C LEU A 478 27.38 26.05 -28.59
N GLN A 479 26.52 25.93 -27.58
CA GLN A 479 26.74 26.39 -26.21
C GLN A 479 26.12 25.38 -25.25
N ASN A 480 26.57 25.38 -23.99
CA ASN A 480 26.01 24.56 -22.91
C ASN A 480 25.96 23.07 -23.29
N VAL A 481 27.09 22.56 -23.79
CA VAL A 481 27.24 21.16 -24.19
C VAL A 481 27.59 20.33 -22.96
N PHE A 482 26.62 19.55 -22.47
CA PHE A 482 26.79 18.79 -21.24
C PHE A 482 26.45 17.32 -21.41
N ILE A 483 27.14 16.46 -20.67
CA ILE A 483 26.65 15.13 -20.36
C ILE A 483 25.60 15.28 -19.27
N ARG A 484 24.33 15.28 -19.67
CA ARG A 484 23.19 15.51 -18.79
C ARG A 484 22.99 14.37 -17.80
N LYS A 485 23.13 13.14 -18.29
CA LYS A 485 22.75 11.95 -17.53
C LYS A 485 23.61 10.76 -17.91
N VAL A 486 23.98 9.98 -16.90
CA VAL A 486 24.71 8.72 -17.05
C VAL A 486 23.97 7.65 -16.26
N LYS A 487 23.66 6.53 -16.91
CA LYS A 487 23.05 5.36 -16.28
C LYS A 487 23.96 4.16 -16.47
N ILE A 488 24.26 3.42 -15.40
CA ILE A 488 24.80 2.06 -15.51
C ILE A 488 23.63 1.13 -15.88
N LEU A 489 23.73 0.47 -17.03
CA LEU A 489 22.78 -0.56 -17.47
C LEU A 489 23.19 -1.94 -16.95
N LYS A 490 24.49 -2.23 -17.02
CA LYS A 490 25.06 -3.50 -16.58
C LYS A 490 26.38 -3.23 -15.87
N ALA A 491 26.49 -3.73 -14.64
CA ALA A 491 27.74 -3.74 -13.89
C ALA A 491 28.43 -5.11 -14.08
N PRO A 492 29.77 -5.17 -14.07
CA PRO A 492 30.52 -6.42 -14.01
C PRO A 492 30.28 -7.13 -12.67
N LYS A 493 30.84 -8.34 -12.51
CA LYS A 493 30.82 -9.02 -11.21
C LYS A 493 31.56 -8.16 -10.18
N PHE A 494 31.03 -8.15 -8.96
CA PHE A 494 31.65 -7.44 -7.85
C PHE A 494 33.06 -7.96 -7.61
N ASP A 495 34.01 -7.03 -7.52
CA ASP A 495 35.42 -7.30 -7.29
C ASP A 495 35.90 -6.39 -6.15
N LEU A 496 36.22 -7.00 -5.02
CA LEU A 496 36.65 -6.27 -3.83
C LEU A 496 37.98 -5.55 -4.06
N GLY A 497 38.90 -6.13 -4.85
CA GLY A 497 40.21 -5.53 -5.11
C GLY A 497 40.06 -4.19 -5.82
N LYS A 498 39.27 -4.17 -6.90
CA LYS A 498 38.97 -2.94 -7.65
C LYS A 498 38.24 -1.89 -6.81
N LEU A 499 37.36 -2.30 -5.90
CA LEU A 499 36.71 -1.36 -4.99
C LEU A 499 37.74 -0.73 -4.04
N MET A 500 38.68 -1.51 -3.50
CA MET A 500 39.72 -1.00 -2.60
C MET A 500 40.68 -0.04 -3.32
N GLU A 501 41.03 -0.30 -4.58
CA GLU A 501 41.82 0.63 -5.41
C GLU A 501 41.16 2.02 -5.59
N VAL A 502 39.82 2.06 -5.61
CA VAL A 502 39.05 3.29 -5.74
C VAL A 502 38.98 4.06 -4.42
N HIS A 503 39.05 3.37 -3.28
CA HIS A 503 39.04 3.98 -1.95
C HIS A 503 40.45 4.25 -1.40
N GLY A 504 41.51 3.70 -2.01
CA GLY A 504 42.87 3.74 -1.51
C GLY A 504 43.02 2.95 -0.20
N ASP A 505 44.24 2.57 0.16
CA ASP A 505 44.52 1.88 1.42
C ASP A 505 44.03 2.73 2.59
N TYR A 506 42.88 2.34 3.17
CA TYR A 506 42.62 2.57 4.57
C TYR A 506 43.67 1.75 5.33
N THR A 507 44.85 2.33 5.54
CA THR A 507 45.79 1.82 6.53
C THR A 507 45.05 1.70 7.86
N ALA A 508 45.30 0.58 8.52
CA ALA A 508 44.67 0.10 9.73
C ALA A 508 44.97 0.96 10.97
N GLU A 509 44.75 2.27 10.91
CA GLU A 509 44.98 3.20 12.03
C GLU A 509 43.73 3.44 12.88
N ASP A 510 42.57 2.88 12.51
CA ASP A 510 41.32 2.97 13.30
C ASP A 510 40.78 1.58 13.70
N VAL A 511 41.64 0.57 13.75
CA VAL A 511 41.34 -0.70 14.43
C VAL A 511 41.67 -0.50 15.91
N GLY A 512 40.63 -0.37 16.72
CA GLY A 512 40.71 -0.03 18.14
C GLY A 512 41.77 -0.80 18.92
N VAL A 513 42.40 -0.08 19.86
CA VAL A 513 43.26 -0.61 20.92
C VAL A 513 42.62 -1.87 21.49
N LYS A 514 43.33 -3.00 21.45
CA LYS A 514 42.94 -4.23 22.17
C LYS A 514 42.80 -3.86 23.64
N VAL A 515 41.58 -3.88 24.15
CA VAL A 515 41.32 -3.88 25.58
C VAL A 515 41.64 -5.28 26.06
N ASP A 516 42.77 -5.44 26.76
CA ASP A 516 43.08 -6.68 27.43
C ASP A 516 41.97 -7.01 28.43
N ARG A 517 41.49 -8.25 28.34
CA ARG A 517 40.49 -8.80 29.26
C ARG A 517 41.10 -8.82 30.67
N PRO A 518 40.40 -8.34 31.72
CA PRO A 518 40.87 -8.54 33.08
C PRO A 518 40.94 -10.06 33.34
N ALA A 519 42.07 -10.50 33.91
CA ALA A 519 42.40 -11.90 34.13
C ALA A 519 41.30 -12.60 34.93
N ASP A 520 40.89 -13.78 34.46
CA ASP A 520 39.98 -14.67 35.16
C ASP A 520 40.62 -15.07 36.51
N GLU A 521 39.87 -14.88 37.59
CA GLU A 521 40.19 -15.42 38.90
C GLU A 521 40.34 -16.94 38.81
N VAL A 522 41.52 -17.43 39.19
CA VAL A 522 41.86 -18.85 39.25
C VAL A 522 41.03 -19.49 40.36
N VAL A 523 40.04 -20.30 39.99
CA VAL A 523 39.38 -21.22 40.92
C VAL A 523 40.21 -22.50 40.94
N GLU A 524 40.87 -22.76 42.07
CA GLU A 524 41.65 -23.98 42.32
C GLU A 524 40.75 -25.22 42.32
N GLU A 525 41.10 -26.23 41.53
CA GLU A 525 40.56 -27.59 41.66
C GLU A 525 41.32 -28.37 42.75
N PRO A 526 40.65 -29.22 43.54
CA PRO A 526 41.27 -29.92 44.66
C PRO A 526 42.21 -31.04 44.19
N THR A 527 43.42 -31.05 44.74
CA THR A 527 44.45 -32.06 44.56
C THR A 527 44.04 -33.44 45.08
N GLU A 528 44.07 -34.46 44.22
CA GLU A 528 44.11 -35.87 44.63
C GLU A 528 45.49 -36.23 45.19
N ILE A 529 45.48 -36.91 46.34
CA ILE A 529 46.64 -37.39 47.08
C ILE A 529 46.98 -38.82 46.63
N ILE A 530 48.14 -39.03 45.99
CA ILE A 530 48.95 -40.29 45.99
C ILE A 530 50.37 -39.83 45.59
N GLY A 531 51.49 -40.01 46.29
CA GLY A 531 51.89 -40.90 47.38
C GLY A 531 53.27 -41.48 47.02
N ALA A 532 54.34 -41.04 47.70
CA ALA A 532 55.59 -41.75 48.05
C ALA A 532 56.64 -40.75 48.54
#